data_AF-A0A947TCC4-F1
#
_entry.id   AF-A0A947TCC4-F1
#
_cell.length_a   1.000
_cell.length_b   1.000
_cell.length_c   1.000
_cell.angle_alpha   90.00
_cell.angle_beta   90.00
_cell.angle_gamma   90.00
#
_symmetry.space_group_name_H-M   'P 1'
#
loop_
_entity.id
_entity.type
_entity.pdbx_description
1 polymer ?
#
loop_
_entity_poly.entity_id
_entity_poly.type
_entity_poly.pdbx_seq_one_letter_code
_entity_poly.pdbx_strand_id
1 'polypeptide(L)' 'MSLLKHVGTIGGLTMVSRVAGMAREMIFSRVLGANAVTDAWFQAFIIPNVFRRLFAEGAFSAAFVPMFSKRLHG' A
#
# COMPACT_ATOMS: atom_id res chain seq x y z
N MET A 1 -10.49 -10.87 -21.04
CA MET A 1 -9.12 -10.96 -20.50
C MET A 1 -9.12 -11.98 -19.37
N SER A 2 -8.23 -12.98 -19.36
CA SER A 2 -8.27 -14.09 -18.38
C SER A 2 -7.89 -13.61 -16.96
N LEU A 3 -8.72 -13.93 -15.96
CA LEU A 3 -8.50 -13.62 -14.55
C LEU A 3 -7.16 -14.17 -14.04
N LEU A 4 -6.75 -15.36 -14.49
CA LEU A 4 -5.48 -15.99 -14.11
C LEU A 4 -4.27 -15.10 -14.46
N LYS A 5 -4.31 -14.44 -15.61
CA LYS A 5 -3.23 -13.53 -16.05
C LYS A 5 -3.15 -12.29 -15.15
N HIS A 6 -4.30 -11.74 -14.74
CA HIS A 6 -4.35 -10.57 -13.87
C HIS A 6 -3.92 -10.87 -12.44
N VAL A 7 -4.39 -12.00 -11.87
CA VAL A 7 -3.96 -12.45 -10.54
C VAL A 7 -2.45 -12.71 -10.52
N GLY A 8 -1.90 -13.39 -11.54
CA GLY A 8 -0.46 -13.61 -11.65
C GLY A 8 0.34 -12.32 -11.72
N THR A 9 -0.14 -11.33 -12.49
CA THR A 9 0.54 -10.03 -12.63
C THR A 9 0.52 -9.23 -11.31
N ILE A 10 -0.64 -9.12 -10.67
CA ILE A 10 -0.79 -8.38 -9.40
C ILE A 10 -0.02 -9.07 -8.28
N GLY A 11 -0.13 -10.40 -8.18
CA GLY A 11 0.61 -11.18 -7.20
C GLY A 11 2.12 -11.04 -7.37
N GLY A 12 2.61 -11.12 -8.62
CA GLY A 12 4.03 -10.90 -8.93
C GLY A 12 4.53 -9.52 -8.52
N LEU A 13 3.81 -8.46 -8.90
CA LEU A 13 4.14 -7.08 -8.51
C LEU A 13 4.08 -6.89 -6.98
N THR A 14 3.16 -7.56 -6.30
CA THR A 14 3.06 -7.53 -4.84
C THR A 14 4.29 -8.18 -4.20
N MET A 15 4.72 -9.34 -4.69
CA MET A 15 5.91 -10.03 -4.18
C MET A 15 7.18 -9.19 -4.37
N VAL A 16 7.35 -8.58 -5.54
CA VAL A 16 8.47 -7.66 -5.80
C VAL A 16 8.46 -6.51 -4.80
N SER A 17 7.29 -5.90 -4.55
CA SER A 17 7.15 -4.81 -3.58
C SER A 17 7.47 -5.25 -2.15
N ARG A 18 7.14 -6.49 -1.76
CA ARG A 18 7.47 -7.06 -0.44
C ARG A 18 8.97 -7.22 -0.26
N VAL A 19 9.66 -7.78 -1.26
CA VAL A 19 11.12 -7.95 -1.23
C VAL A 19 11.82 -6.59 -1.19
N ALA A 20 11.36 -5.62 -1.99
CA ALA A 20 11.88 -4.25 -1.96
C ALA A 20 11.67 -3.58 -0.59
N GLY A 21 10.50 -3.79 0.03
CA GLY A 21 10.22 -3.32 1.39
C GLY A 21 11.15 -3.93 2.43
N MET A 22 11.40 -5.24 2.36
CA MET A 22 12.35 -5.93 3.23
C MET A 22 13.78 -5.40 3.06
N ALA A 23 14.23 -5.19 1.82
CA ALA A 23 15.54 -4.60 1.55
C ALA A 23 15.66 -3.19 2.13
N ARG A 24 14.60 -2.37 2.01
CA ARG A 24 14.54 -1.04 2.63
C ARG A 24 14.72 -1.13 4.14
N GLU A 25 14.04 -2.05 4.83
CA GLU A 25 14.18 -2.22 6.28
C GLU A 25 15.59 -2.63 6.70
N MET A 26 16.23 -3.54 5.95
CA MET A 26 17.62 -3.92 6.19
C MET A 26 18.59 -2.73 6.03
N ILE A 27 18.37 -1.88 5.03
CA ILE A 27 19.18 -0.66 4.81
C ILE A 27 18.94 0.35 5.93
N PHE A 28 17.68 0.62 6.28
CA PHE A 28 17.32 1.53 7.37
C PHE A 28 17.96 1.11 8.70
N SER A 29 17.89 -0.18 9.03
CA SER A 29 18.50 -0.72 10.24
C SER A 29 20.03 -0.56 10.24
N ARG A 30 20.70 -0.73 9.10
CA ARG A 30 22.16 -0.57 9.02
C ARG A 30 22.63 0.88 9.03
N VAL A 31 21.92 1.78 8.36
CA VAL A 31 22.34 3.18 8.16
C VAL A 31 21.93 4.05 9.33
N LEU A 32 20.69 3.90 9.81
CA LEU A 32 20.16 4.73 10.90
C LEU A 32 20.28 4.03 12.26
N GLY A 33 20.15 2.70 12.32
CA GLY A 33 20.20 1.94 13.56
C GLY A 33 18.96 2.14 14.45
N ALA A 34 18.99 1.57 15.65
CA ALA A 34 17.94 1.75 16.64
C ALA A 34 18.21 3.04 17.44
N ASN A 35 17.44 4.09 17.16
CA ASN A 35 17.50 5.36 17.89
C ASN A 35 16.16 6.11 17.81
N ALA A 36 16.01 7.13 18.68
CA ALA A 36 14.79 7.92 18.78
C ALA A 36 14.38 8.63 17.47
N VAL A 37 15.34 8.95 16.59
CA VAL A 37 15.07 9.58 15.28
C VAL A 37 14.41 8.57 14.33
N THR A 38 14.88 7.33 14.35
CA THR A 38 14.36 6.23 13.53
C THR A 38 12.96 5.84 13.99
N ASP A 39 12.72 5.82 15.31
CA ASP A 39 11.39 5.59 15.89
C ASP A 39 10.41 6.70 15.52
N ALA A 40 10.83 7.97 15.62
CA ALA A 40 10.03 9.12 15.21
C ALA A 40 9.70 9.09 13.71
N TRP A 41 10.66 8.67 12.87
CA TRP A 41 10.43 8.44 11.45
C TRP A 41 9.34 7.39 11.24
N PHE A 42 9.44 6.19 11.83
CA PHE A 42 8.40 5.17 11.66
C PHE A 42 7.02 5.66 12.13
N GLN A 43 6.96 6.37 13.25
CA GLN A 43 5.71 6.89 13.79
C GLN A 43 5.06 7.93 12.86
N ALA A 44 5.85 8.84 12.29
CA ALA A 44 5.36 9.85 11.36
C ALA A 44 4.71 9.22 10.12
N PHE A 45 5.22 8.08 9.66
CA PHE A 45 4.70 7.39 8.47
C PHE A 45 3.40 6.61 8.73
N ILE A 46 2.94 6.46 9.97
CA ILE A 46 1.66 5.78 10.26
C ILE A 46 0.50 6.56 9.66
N ILE A 47 0.46 7.89 9.85
CA ILE A 47 -0.62 8.75 9.36
C ILE A 47 -0.85 8.56 7.85
N PRO A 48 0.14 8.82 6.96
CA PRO A 48 -0.05 8.66 5.53
C PRO A 48 -0.32 7.19 5.14
N ASN A 49 0.25 6.22 5.85
CA ASN A 49 -0.03 4.81 5.58
C ASN A 49 -1.50 4.45 5.87
N VAL A 50 -2.08 4.97 6.94
CA VAL A 50 -3.52 4.77 7.24
C VAL A 50 -4.37 5.36 6.11
N PHE A 51 -4.08 6.59 5.66
CA PHE A 51 -4.77 7.18 4.51
C PHE A 51 -4.64 6.30 3.24
N ARG A 52 -3.44 5.81 2.93
CA ARG A 52 -3.21 4.92 1.79
C ARG A 52 -4.06 3.64 1.89
N ARG A 53 -4.15 3.04 3.08
CA ARG A 53 -4.98 1.84 3.31
C ARG A 53 -6.47 2.11 3.11
N LEU A 54 -6.94 3.26 3.57
CA LEU A 54 -8.36 3.63 3.45
C LEU A 54 -8.76 3.91 1.99
N PHE A 55 -7.94 4.69 1.27
CA PHE A 55 -8.33 5.23 -0.04
C PHE A 55 -7.75 4.46 -1.23
N ALA A 56 -6.54 3.92 -1.13
CA ALA A 56 -5.82 3.32 -2.26
C ALA A 56 -5.85 1.78 -2.28
N GLU A 57 -6.10 1.11 -1.15
CA GLU A 57 -6.23 -0.36 -1.10
C GLU A 57 -7.64 -0.84 -1.49
N GLY A 58 -8.48 0.04 -2.05
CA GLY A 58 -9.76 -0.33 -2.66
C GLY A 58 -10.96 -0.39 -1.71
N ALA A 59 -10.75 -0.26 -0.39
CA ALA A 59 -11.84 -0.20 0.59
C ALA A 59 -12.81 0.97 0.29
N PHE A 60 -12.27 2.16 0.02
CA PHE A 60 -13.06 3.30 -0.40
C PHE A 60 -13.70 3.08 -1.79
N SER A 61 -12.93 2.60 -2.77
CA SER A 61 -13.43 2.38 -4.14
C SER A 61 -14.58 1.39 -4.20
N ALA A 62 -14.58 0.35 -3.35
CA ALA A 62 -15.65 -0.66 -3.29
C ALA A 62 -17.00 -0.06 -2.90
N ALA A 63 -17.03 0.95 -2.01
CA ALA A 63 -18.25 1.63 -1.60
C ALA A 63 -18.58 2.84 -2.50
N PHE A 64 -17.56 3.61 -2.90
CA PHE A 64 -17.73 4.86 -3.64
C PHE A 64 -18.12 4.63 -5.11
N VAL A 65 -17.45 3.71 -5.81
CA VAL A 65 -17.66 3.50 -7.26
C VAL A 65 -19.11 3.13 -7.60
N PRO A 66 -19.77 2.18 -6.90
CA PRO A 66 -21.17 1.83 -7.19
C PRO A 66 -22.14 2.98 -6.93
N MET A 67 -21.95 3.73 -5.84
CA MET A 67 -22.83 4.85 -5.47
C MET A 67 -22.69 6.03 -6.44
N PHE A 68 -21.46 6.35 -6.83
CA PHE A 68 -21.18 7.40 -7.81
C PHE A 68 -21.74 7.01 -9.19
N SER A 69 -21.49 5.78 -9.65
CA SER A 69 -21.99 5.29 -10.93
C SER A 69 -23.52 5.31 -11.02
N LYS A 70 -24.22 4.97 -9.92
CA LYS A 70 -25.69 5.05 -9.86
C LYS A 70 -26.23 6.47 -10.02
N ARG A 71 -25.51 7.48 -9.52
CA ARG A 71 -25.94 8.89 -9.61
C ARG A 71 -25.56 9.55 -10.95
N LEU A 72 -24.59 8.98 -11.66
CA LEU A 72 -24.14 9.49 -12.97
C LEU A 72 -24.95 8.89 -14.13
N HIS A 73 -25.38 7.63 -14.01
CA HIS A 73 -26.12 6.89 -15.04
C HIS A 73 -27.62 6.68 -14.74
N GLY A 74 -28.10 7.14 -13.58
CA GLY A 74 -29.52 7.26 -13.24
C GLY A 74 -29.91 8.73 -13.21
#